data_AF-A0A1A9H8N1-F1
#
_entry.id   AF-A0A1A9H8N1-F1
#
_cell.length_a   1.000
_cell.length_b   1.000
_cell.length_c   1.000
_cell.angle_alpha   90.00
_cell.angle_beta   90.00
_cell.angle_gamma   90.00
#
_symmetry.space_group_name_H-M   'P 1'
#
loop_
_entity.id
_entity.type
_entity.pdbx_description
1 polymer ?
#
loop_
_entity_poly.entity_id
_entity_poly.type
_entity_poly.pdbx_seq_one_letter_code
_entity_poly.pdbx_strand_id
1 'polypeptide(L)' 'MKRFDLRPLKAGIFERLEELIEKEMQPNEVAIFMFEVGDFSNIPKSAEFIQNKGHELLNSLRFNQADWTIVVRKKA' A
#
# COMPACT_ATOMS: atom_id res chain seq x y z
N MET A 1 12.60 -7.15 1.55
CA MET A 1 11.19 -6.91 1.93
C MET A 1 11.16 -5.68 2.81
N LYS A 2 10.63 -4.56 2.30
CA LYS A 2 10.52 -3.29 3.04
C LYS A 2 9.17 -3.18 3.73
N ARG A 3 9.11 -2.43 4.83
CA ARG A 3 7.86 -2.12 5.53
C ARG A 3 7.73 -0.61 5.67
N PHE A 4 6.58 -0.08 5.30
CA PHE A 4 6.27 1.35 5.36
C PHE A 4 5.02 1.58 6.20
N ASP A 5 5.14 2.52 7.13
CA ASP A 5 4.04 2.94 7.99
C ASP A 5 3.42 4.23 7.45
N LEU A 6 2.17 4.14 7.03
CA LEU A 6 1.37 5.22 6.48
C LEU A 6 0.25 5.66 7.44
N ARG A 7 0.14 5.07 8.63
CA ARG A 7 -0.88 5.43 9.63
C ARG A 7 -0.91 6.92 10.00
N PRO A 8 0.22 7.66 10.06
CA PRO A 8 0.19 9.11 10.31
C PRO A 8 -0.54 9.91 9.22
N LEU A 9 -0.74 9.33 8.04
CA LEU A 9 -1.33 9.99 6.87
C LEU A 9 -2.82 9.68 6.82
N LYS A 10 -3.65 10.69 7.12
CA LYS A 10 -5.12 10.53 7.10
C LYS A 10 -5.69 10.50 5.67
N ALA A 11 -5.25 11.43 4.81
CA ALA A 11 -5.80 11.60 3.46
C ALA A 11 -4.78 11.37 2.32
N GLY A 12 -3.48 11.51 2.60
CA GLY A 12 -2.40 11.41 1.59
C GLY A 12 -1.81 10.01 1.41
N ILE A 13 -2.55 8.95 1.75
CA ILE A 13 -2.03 7.57 1.76
C ILE A 13 -1.61 7.15 0.34
N PHE A 14 -2.44 7.43 -0.67
CA PHE A 14 -2.17 7.00 -2.05
C PHE A 14 -0.97 7.71 -2.67
N GLU A 15 -0.86 9.03 -2.49
CA GLU A 15 0.29 9.82 -2.97
C GLU A 15 1.59 9.33 -2.34
N ARG A 16 1.58 9.09 -1.02
CA ARG A 16 2.77 8.59 -0.34
C ARG A 16 3.11 7.17 -0.76
N LEU A 17 2.11 6.32 -0.93
CA LEU A 17 2.30 4.95 -1.38
C LEU A 17 2.95 4.91 -2.77
N GLU A 18 2.49 5.74 -3.70
CA GLU A 18 3.12 5.88 -5.02
C GLU A 18 4.57 6.32 -4.92
N GLU A 19 4.83 7.38 -4.15
CA GLU A 19 6.17 7.91 -3.97
C GLU A 19 7.15 6.84 -3.45
N LEU A 20 6.70 6.03 -2.48
CA LEU A 20 7.51 4.97 -1.90
C LEU A 20 7.75 3.82 -2.88
N ILE A 21 6.74 3.43 -3.67
CA ILE A 21 6.94 2.40 -4.69
C ILE A 21 7.94 2.90 -5.74
N GLU A 22 7.83 4.15 -6.18
CA GLU A 22 8.70 4.69 -7.22
C GLU A 22 10.14 4.93 -6.74
N LYS A 23 10.32 5.62 -5.62
CA LYS A 23 11.65 6.04 -5.14
C LYS A 23 12.36 4.98 -4.30
N GLU A 24 11.62 4.23 -3.50
CA GLU A 24 12.22 3.34 -2.50
C GLU A 24 12.23 1.87 -2.92
N MET A 25 11.35 1.43 -3.83
CA MET A 25 11.30 0.02 -4.22
C MET A 25 12.07 -0.26 -5.52
N GLN A 26 12.84 -1.35 -5.50
CA GLN A 26 13.48 -1.92 -6.68
C GLN A 26 12.46 -2.74 -7.50
N PRO A 27 12.67 -2.92 -8.82
CA PRO A 27 11.86 -3.84 -9.62
C PRO A 27 11.84 -5.25 -9.02
N ASN A 28 10.66 -5.87 -9.00
CA ASN A 28 10.36 -7.16 -8.36
C ASN A 28 10.51 -7.18 -6.82
N GLU A 29 10.79 -6.05 -6.18
CA GLU A 29 10.82 -5.97 -4.73
C GLU A 29 9.41 -6.04 -4.14
N VAL A 30 9.30 -6.68 -2.97
CA VAL A 30 8.08 -6.77 -2.19
C VAL A 30 8.16 -5.81 -1.00
N ALA A 31 7.13 -4.99 -0.84
CA ALA A 31 6.96 -4.11 0.32
C ALA A 31 5.60 -4.31 0.98
N ILE A 32 5.56 -4.04 2.29
CA ILE A 32 4.35 -4.05 3.09
C ILE A 32 4.03 -2.61 3.46
N PHE A 33 2.80 -2.18 3.19
CA PHE A 33 2.29 -0.87 3.58
C PHE A 33 1.22 -1.06 4.63
N MET A 34 1.35 -0.35 5.74
CA MET A 34 0.36 -0.36 6.83
C MET A 34 -0.30 1.01 6.92
N PHE A 35 -1.62 1.06 6.98
CA PHE A 35 -2.38 2.30 7.10
C PHE A 35 -3.60 2.10 7.99
N GLU A 36 -4.06 3.19 8.59
CA GLU A 36 -5.26 3.20 9.41
C GLU A 36 -6.51 3.30 8.52
N VAL A 37 -7.45 2.39 8.72
CA VAL A 37 -8.74 2.36 8.04
C VAL A 37 -9.73 3.15 8.89
N GLY A 38 -9.73 4.47 8.67
CA GLY A 38 -10.84 5.32 9.12
C GLY A 38 -12.08 5.16 8.25
N ASP A 39 -11.90 4.95 6.93
CA ASP A 39 -12.95 4.66 5.95
C ASP A 39 -12.58 3.40 5.16
N PHE A 40 -13.43 2.38 5.23
CA PHE A 40 -13.25 1.11 4.50
C PHE A 40 -13.20 1.30 2.98
N SER A 41 -13.66 2.44 2.45
CA SER A 41 -13.56 2.77 1.02
C SER A 41 -12.11 2.82 0.50
N ASN A 42 -11.13 3.05 1.38
CA ASN A 42 -9.72 3.14 1.00
C ASN A 42 -9.09 1.78 0.65
N ILE A 43 -9.64 0.67 1.14
CA ILE A 43 -9.13 -0.68 0.86
C ILE A 43 -9.30 -1.05 -0.62
N PRO A 44 -10.53 -1.07 -1.20
CA PRO A 44 -10.70 -1.39 -2.62
C PRO A 44 -9.97 -0.38 -3.52
N LYS A 45 -10.00 0.92 -3.17
CA LYS A 45 -9.25 1.96 -3.90
C LYS A 45 -7.74 1.69 -3.93
N SER A 46 -7.16 1.19 -2.82
CA SER A 46 -5.73 0.85 -2.78
C SER A 46 -5.39 -0.31 -3.71
N ALA A 47 -6.27 -1.32 -3.79
CA ALA A 47 -6.08 -2.45 -4.69
C ALA A 47 -6.20 -2.04 -6.16
N GLU A 48 -7.18 -1.19 -6.50
CA GLU A 48 -7.33 -0.63 -7.84
C GLU A 48 -6.14 0.25 -8.23
N PHE A 49 -5.67 1.11 -7.30
CA PHE A 49 -4.53 1.98 -7.53
C PHE A 49 -3.27 1.20 -7.90
N ILE A 50 -2.94 0.15 -7.13
CA ILE A 50 -1.79 -0.72 -7.38
C ILE A 50 -1.87 -1.40 -8.75
N GLN A 51 -3.05 -1.94 -9.09
CA GLN A 51 -3.26 -2.61 -10.37
C GLN A 51 -3.21 -1.65 -11.56
N ASN A 52 -3.80 -0.46 -11.43
CA ASN A 52 -3.78 0.59 -12.45
C ASN A 52 -2.37 1.12 -12.74
N LYS A 53 -1.48 1.09 -11.74
CA LYS A 53 -0.06 1.43 -11.90
C LYS A 53 0.79 0.26 -12.44
N GLY A 54 0.17 -0.88 -12.75
CA GLY A 54 0.85 -2.05 -13.30
C GLY A 54 1.62 -2.87 -12.25
N HIS A 55 1.51 -2.52 -10.97
CA HIS A 55 2.10 -3.27 -9.87
C HIS A 55 1.16 -4.39 -9.42
N GLU A 56 1.66 -5.26 -8.55
CA GLU A 56 0.92 -6.44 -8.12
C GLU A 56 0.62 -6.41 -6.64
N LEU A 57 -0.67 -6.53 -6.30
CA LEU A 57 -1.13 -6.72 -4.94
C LEU A 57 -1.04 -8.21 -4.61
N LEU A 58 -0.10 -8.59 -3.74
CA LEU A 58 0.09 -9.97 -3.31
C LEU A 58 -0.83 -10.35 -2.16
N ASN A 59 -1.11 -9.40 -1.26
CA ASN A 59 -1.96 -9.67 -0.11
C ASN A 59 -2.63 -8.39 0.39
N SER A 60 -3.78 -8.55 1.03
CA SER A 60 -4.54 -7.49 1.68
C SER A 60 -5.14 -8.07 2.95
N LEU A 61 -4.64 -7.63 4.10
CA LEU A 61 -4.96 -8.21 5.40
C LEU A 61 -5.34 -7.13 6.40
N ARG A 62 -6.46 -7.34 7.07
CA ARG A 62 -6.82 -6.62 8.29
C ARG A 62 -5.86 -7.02 9.40
N PHE A 63 -5.06 -6.08 9.88
CA PHE A 63 -4.10 -6.35 10.97
C PHE A 63 -4.78 -6.28 12.34
N ASN A 64 -5.62 -5.28 12.57
CA ASN A 64 -6.47 -5.19 13.76
C ASN A 64 -7.79 -4.46 13.45
N GLN A 65 -8.51 -3.98 14.47
CA GLN A 65 -9.79 -3.32 14.24
C GLN A 65 -9.67 -2.03 13.39
N ALA A 66 -8.56 -1.30 13.51
CA ALA A 66 -8.31 -0.02 12.85
C ALA A 66 -7.22 -0.09 11.77
N ASP A 67 -6.24 -1.00 11.87
CA ASP A 67 -5.09 -1.07 10.98
C ASP A 67 -5.28 -2.11 9.87
N TRP A 68 -4.85 -1.74 8.67
CA TRP A 68 -4.83 -2.59 7.49
C TRP A 68 -3.45 -2.63 6.87
N THR A 69 -3.11 -3.78 6.31
CA THR A 69 -1.83 -4.00 5.65
C THR A 69 -2.05 -4.52 4.24
N ILE A 70 -1.31 -3.97 3.29
CA ILE A 70 -1.25 -4.49 1.93
C ILE A 70 0.18 -4.85 1.58
N VAL A 71 0.33 -5.95 0.86
CA VAL A 71 1.63 -6.43 0.38
C VAL A 71 1.66 -6.21 -1.12
N VAL A 72 2.61 -5.40 -1.57
CA VAL A 72 2.73 -4.97 -2.97
C VAL A 72 4.07 -5.42 -3.50
N ARG A 73 4.07 -5.97 -4.70
CA ARG A 73 5.25 -6.22 -5.52
C ARG A 73 5.34 -5.17 -6.62
N LYS A 74 6.43 -4.42 -6.66
CA LYS A 74 6.71 -3.52 -7.78
C LYS A 74 7.01 -4.36 -9.01
N LYS A 75 6.22 -4.20 -10.07
CA LYS A 75 6.58 -4.69 -11.40
C LYS A 75 7.42 -3.62 -12.12
N ALA A 76 8.33 -4.11 -12.97
CA ALA A 76 9.31 -3.31 -13.69
C ALA A 76 8.69 -2.24 -14.60
#